data_AF-A0A1E4NBP0-F1
#
_entry.id   AF-A0A1E4NBP0-F1
#
_cell.length_a   1.000
_cell.length_b   1.000
_cell.length_c   1.000
_cell.angle_alpha   90.00
_cell.angle_beta   90.00
_cell.angle_gamma   90.00
#
_symmetry.space_group_name_H-M   'P 1'
#
loop_
_entity.id
_entity.type
_entity.pdbx_description
1 polymer ?
#
loop_
_entity_poly.entity_id
_entity_poly.type
_entity_poly.pdbx_seq_one_letter_code
_entity_poly.pdbx_strand_id
1 'polypeptide(L)'
;MILGAGISGLSTALVLLGQGMDVTLLERGEVGGESSWAGGGILSPLLPWDYAEPVNALALRAMRQYADWIGNIERLSGKAAEYWTCGMRAWLSREEADRAKVWCRCHDLEAHWHTDDSLFLPKIAQTRNPRLVIALRAAVTTLGGKLHTQCGAVKAIRAGSRRLQAIETRLGVFHAARFVIATGAWAGQPLGELAPAPHIRPIRGQMLLFKLAPGVLDTILYADGLYIIPRRDGHILVGSTVEDVGFDKSTDAGTAQHLHARACTRLPALTGVAPVRHWAGLRPGSPDNIPVIDRHPDFDNVFLNVGHFRYGVTMAPAAAELLADLMTDTPPSLDPGPYSWTAAAGRQWHTSPH
;
A
#
# COMPACT_ATOMS: atom_id res chain seq x y z
N MET A 1 -13.03 10.00 12.83
CA MET A 1 -12.96 10.57 11.46
C MET A 1 -11.63 10.22 10.84
N ILE A 2 -11.61 9.88 9.56
CA ILE A 2 -10.41 9.49 8.82
C ILE A 2 -10.24 10.42 7.62
N LEU A 3 -9.04 10.97 7.43
CA LEU A 3 -8.70 11.82 6.30
C LEU A 3 -7.94 11.00 5.25
N GLY A 4 -8.55 10.84 4.07
CA GLY A 4 -8.09 9.98 2.99
C GLY A 4 -8.86 8.66 2.93
N ALA A 5 -9.40 8.32 1.76
CA ALA A 5 -10.08 7.06 1.51
C ALA A 5 -9.28 6.17 0.53
N GLY A 6 -7.95 6.15 0.70
CA GLY A 6 -7.08 5.13 0.12
C GLY A 6 -7.14 3.81 0.89
N ILE A 7 -6.27 2.85 0.54
CA ILE A 7 -6.22 1.53 1.18
C ILE A 7 -6.05 1.62 2.70
N SER A 8 -5.15 2.49 3.19
CA SER A 8 -4.93 2.71 4.63
C SER A 8 -6.17 3.24 5.34
N GLY A 9 -6.84 4.25 4.77
CA GLY A 9 -8.05 4.82 5.36
C GLY A 9 -9.22 3.85 5.35
N LEU A 10 -9.42 3.12 4.24
CA LEU A 10 -10.49 2.13 4.11
C LEU A 10 -10.26 0.91 5.00
N SER A 11 -9.03 0.40 5.12
CA SER A 11 -8.73 -0.73 6.01
C SER A 11 -8.88 -0.33 7.48
N THR A 12 -8.42 0.86 7.85
CA THR A 12 -8.64 1.44 9.19
C THR A 12 -10.14 1.57 9.48
N ALA A 13 -10.92 2.11 8.54
CA ALA A 13 -12.38 2.22 8.69
C ALA A 13 -13.05 0.87 8.90
N LEU A 14 -12.66 -0.15 8.13
CA LEU A 14 -13.21 -1.50 8.23
C LEU A 14 -13.01 -2.09 9.64
N VAL A 15 -11.81 -1.95 10.21
CA VAL A 15 -11.50 -2.43 11.56
C VAL A 15 -12.31 -1.67 12.61
N LEU A 16 -12.29 -0.33 12.57
CA LEU A 16 -12.99 0.50 13.57
C LEU A 16 -14.52 0.32 13.54
N LEU A 17 -15.11 0.19 12.34
CA LEU A 17 -16.54 -0.11 12.18
C LEU A 17 -16.87 -1.51 12.72
N GLY A 18 -15.99 -2.49 12.48
CA GLY A 18 -16.14 -3.84 13.03
C GLY A 18 -16.07 -3.88 14.57
N GLN A 19 -15.41 -2.91 15.19
CA GLN A 19 -15.37 -2.69 16.64
C GLN A 19 -16.57 -1.84 17.15
N GLY A 20 -17.53 -1.50 16.29
CA GLY A 20 -18.73 -0.76 16.66
C GLY A 20 -18.55 0.77 16.75
N MET A 21 -17.45 1.33 16.23
CA MET A 21 -17.25 2.77 16.20
C MET A 21 -17.96 3.43 15.01
N ASP A 22 -18.44 4.66 15.22
CA ASP A 22 -18.90 5.52 14.12
C ASP A 22 -17.72 6.08 13.32
N VAL A 23 -17.68 5.79 12.02
CA VAL A 23 -16.60 6.22 11.13
C VAL A 23 -17.12 7.08 9.98
N THR A 24 -16.52 8.27 9.87
CA THR A 24 -16.63 9.16 8.70
C THR A 24 -15.26 9.27 8.03
N LEU A 25 -15.21 9.04 6.72
CA LEU A 25 -14.04 9.28 5.87
C LEU A 25 -14.25 10.53 5.01
N LEU A 26 -13.23 11.38 4.95
CA LEU A 26 -13.17 12.54 4.07
C LEU A 26 -12.10 12.31 3.00
N GLU A 27 -12.51 12.27 1.74
CA GLU A 27 -11.63 12.07 0.58
C GLU A 27 -11.73 13.28 -0.35
N ARG A 28 -10.58 13.85 -0.71
CA ARG A 28 -10.52 15.05 -1.53
C ARG A 28 -10.93 14.82 -2.99
N GLY A 29 -10.78 13.59 -3.49
CA GLY A 29 -11.14 13.20 -4.85
C GLY A 29 -12.07 12.00 -4.84
N GLU A 30 -11.73 10.98 -5.61
CA GLU A 30 -12.42 9.69 -5.62
C GLU A 30 -11.78 8.68 -4.66
N VAL A 31 -12.61 7.79 -4.13
CA VAL A 31 -12.16 6.73 -3.21
C VAL A 31 -11.08 5.87 -3.88
N GLY A 32 -9.92 5.79 -3.23
CA GLY A 32 -8.74 5.07 -3.72
C GLY A 32 -8.12 5.61 -5.01
N GLY A 33 -8.44 6.84 -5.43
CA GLY A 33 -8.03 7.44 -6.71
C GLY A 33 -6.54 7.80 -6.86
N GLU A 34 -5.70 7.56 -5.84
CA GLU A 34 -4.26 7.82 -5.88
C GLU A 34 -3.44 6.51 -5.89
N SER A 35 -2.47 6.31 -4.99
CA SER A 35 -1.59 5.13 -5.00
C SER A 35 -2.30 3.79 -4.89
N SER A 36 -3.48 3.77 -4.26
CA SER A 36 -4.20 2.55 -3.91
C SER A 36 -4.72 1.79 -5.14
N TRP A 37 -5.21 2.48 -6.18
CA TRP A 37 -5.60 1.83 -7.43
C TRP A 37 -4.41 1.51 -8.33
N ALA A 38 -3.36 2.34 -8.27
CA ALA A 38 -2.27 2.36 -9.24
C ALA A 38 -1.24 1.23 -9.06
N GLY A 39 -1.13 0.66 -7.86
CA GLY A 39 -0.15 -0.38 -7.54
C GLY A 39 -0.41 -1.75 -8.17
N GLY A 40 0.61 -2.62 -8.14
CA GLY A 40 0.56 -3.96 -8.73
C GLY A 40 -0.30 -4.98 -7.98
N GLY A 41 -0.50 -4.83 -6.67
CA GLY A 41 -1.32 -5.74 -5.87
C GLY A 41 -0.68 -7.08 -5.57
N ILE A 42 0.66 -7.15 -5.56
CA ILE A 42 1.41 -8.30 -5.07
C ILE A 42 1.35 -8.29 -3.54
N LEU A 43 0.96 -9.40 -2.93
CA LEU A 43 0.80 -9.54 -1.48
C LEU A 43 2.05 -10.16 -0.87
N SER A 44 3.14 -9.42 -0.96
CA SER A 44 4.48 -9.80 -0.49
C SER A 44 5.37 -8.56 -0.31
N PRO A 45 6.38 -8.59 0.58
CA PRO A 45 7.49 -7.64 0.56
C PRO A 45 8.42 -7.78 -0.66
N LEU A 46 8.08 -8.65 -1.62
CA LEU A 46 8.87 -9.02 -2.80
C LEU A 46 10.14 -9.80 -2.42
N LEU A 47 11.14 -9.09 -1.90
CA LEU A 47 12.45 -9.61 -1.51
C LEU A 47 12.67 -9.36 0.00
N PRO A 48 12.01 -10.11 0.89
CA PRO A 48 12.02 -9.81 2.33
C PRO A 48 13.42 -9.76 2.96
N TRP A 49 14.41 -10.46 2.38
CA TRP A 49 15.79 -10.46 2.85
C TRP A 49 16.56 -9.15 2.62
N ASP A 50 16.01 -8.21 1.84
CA ASP A 50 16.60 -6.89 1.63
C ASP A 50 15.93 -5.80 2.50
N TYR A 51 15.02 -6.19 3.40
CA TYR A 51 14.29 -5.26 4.26
C TYR A 51 14.60 -5.45 5.74
N ALA A 52 14.53 -4.34 6.48
CA ALA A 52 14.60 -4.36 7.93
C ALA A 52 13.41 -5.09 8.54
N GLU A 53 13.62 -5.66 9.74
CA GLU A 53 12.60 -6.48 10.42
C GLU A 53 11.23 -5.80 10.58
N PRO A 54 11.10 -4.49 10.87
CA PRO A 54 9.78 -3.85 10.96
C PRO A 54 8.94 -3.94 9.67
N VAL A 55 9.57 -3.94 8.49
CA VAL A 55 8.87 -4.13 7.22
C VAL A 55 8.34 -5.56 7.13
N ASN A 56 9.20 -6.54 7.43
CA ASN A 56 8.87 -7.96 7.37
C ASN A 56 7.82 -8.35 8.42
N ALA A 57 7.97 -7.90 9.67
CA ALA A 57 7.03 -8.18 10.75
C ALA A 57 5.59 -7.76 10.39
N LEU A 58 5.44 -6.53 9.86
CA LEU A 58 4.13 -6.01 9.46
C LEU A 58 3.58 -6.73 8.22
N ALA A 59 4.41 -6.92 7.19
CA ALA A 59 4.00 -7.58 5.94
C ALA A 59 3.64 -9.06 6.14
N LEU A 60 4.49 -9.83 6.85
CA LEU A 60 4.26 -11.24 7.11
C LEU A 60 3.05 -11.48 8.02
N ARG A 61 2.81 -10.59 9.01
CA ARG A 61 1.56 -10.61 9.78
C ARG A 61 0.36 -10.45 8.87
N ALA A 62 0.36 -9.42 8.02
CA ALA A 62 -0.73 -9.17 7.10
C ALA A 62 -0.95 -10.33 6.13
N MET A 63 0.11 -10.92 5.59
CA MET A 63 0.05 -12.05 4.66
C MET A 63 -0.65 -13.27 5.28
N ARG A 64 -0.38 -13.60 6.56
CA ARG A 64 -1.00 -14.76 7.24
C ARG A 64 -2.52 -14.68 7.30
N GLN A 65 -3.09 -13.48 7.42
CA GLN A 65 -4.54 -13.25 7.55
C GLN A 65 -5.19 -12.72 6.26
N TYR A 66 -4.43 -12.57 5.17
CA TYR A 66 -4.90 -11.81 4.02
C TYR A 66 -6.07 -12.49 3.28
N ALA A 67 -6.06 -13.82 3.20
CA ALA A 67 -7.14 -14.59 2.58
C ALA A 67 -8.46 -14.37 3.32
N ASP A 68 -8.46 -14.51 4.64
CA ASP A 68 -9.64 -14.29 5.49
C ASP A 68 -10.10 -12.85 5.46
N TRP A 69 -9.16 -11.90 5.47
CA TRP A 69 -9.44 -10.48 5.37
C TRP A 69 -10.17 -10.13 4.06
N ILE A 70 -9.68 -10.66 2.93
CA ILE A 70 -10.37 -10.51 1.63
C ILE A 70 -11.73 -11.21 1.65
N GLY A 71 -11.81 -12.45 2.12
CA GLY A 71 -13.07 -13.20 2.18
C GLY A 71 -14.14 -12.45 2.97
N ASN A 72 -13.76 -11.81 4.09
CA ASN A 72 -14.65 -10.95 4.86
C ASN A 72 -15.11 -9.70 4.07
N ILE A 73 -14.18 -9.02 3.37
CA ILE A 73 -14.52 -7.86 2.53
C ILE A 73 -15.47 -8.26 1.40
N GLU A 74 -15.20 -9.36 0.70
CA GLU A 74 -16.04 -9.84 -0.39
C GLU A 74 -17.43 -10.23 0.12
N ARG A 75 -17.53 -10.89 1.28
CA ARG A 75 -18.80 -11.22 1.93
C ARG A 75 -19.61 -9.98 2.31
N LEU A 76 -18.98 -8.97 2.90
CA LEU A 76 -19.65 -7.73 3.29
C LEU A 76 -20.06 -6.90 2.07
N SER A 77 -19.25 -6.88 1.03
CA SER A 77 -19.45 -6.01 -0.14
C SER A 77 -20.28 -6.64 -1.26
N GLY A 78 -20.33 -7.97 -1.34
CA GLY A 78 -20.81 -8.70 -2.50
C GLY A 78 -19.94 -8.49 -3.75
N LYS A 79 -18.68 -8.04 -3.61
CA LYS A 79 -17.79 -7.70 -4.72
C LYS A 79 -16.48 -8.46 -4.62
N ALA A 80 -16.04 -9.06 -5.73
CA ALA A 80 -14.78 -9.79 -5.78
C ALA A 80 -13.58 -8.84 -5.93
N ALA A 81 -12.57 -9.00 -5.06
CA ALA A 81 -11.28 -8.31 -5.11
C ALA A 81 -10.30 -8.97 -6.09
N GLU A 82 -10.63 -10.15 -6.62
CA GLU A 82 -9.75 -10.95 -7.48
C GLU A 82 -8.48 -11.40 -6.74
N TYR A 83 -8.63 -11.95 -5.54
CA TYR A 83 -7.53 -12.55 -4.78
C TYR A 83 -7.23 -13.97 -5.27
N TRP A 84 -5.95 -14.29 -5.48
CA TRP A 84 -5.50 -15.67 -5.61
C TRP A 84 -4.01 -15.83 -5.35
N THR A 85 -3.63 -17.05 -4.95
CA THR A 85 -2.24 -17.49 -4.85
C THR A 85 -1.74 -17.94 -6.22
N CYS A 86 -0.86 -17.15 -6.83
CA CYS A 86 -0.26 -17.40 -8.15
C CYS A 86 1.20 -17.82 -8.08
N GLY A 87 1.82 -17.69 -6.91
CA GLY A 87 3.26 -17.73 -6.77
C GLY A 87 3.96 -16.55 -7.43
N MET A 88 5.27 -16.49 -7.20
CA MET A 88 6.16 -15.51 -7.81
C MET A 88 7.48 -16.17 -8.17
N ARG A 89 7.96 -15.93 -9.39
CA ARG A 89 9.28 -16.34 -9.86
C ARG A 89 10.19 -15.12 -9.93
N ALA A 90 11.25 -15.13 -9.15
CA ALA A 90 12.21 -14.05 -9.04
C ALA A 90 13.57 -14.50 -9.60
N TRP A 91 14.15 -13.72 -10.53
CA TRP A 91 15.54 -13.87 -10.93
C TRP A 91 16.39 -12.96 -10.06
N LEU A 92 17.39 -13.54 -9.40
CA LEU A 92 18.23 -12.89 -8.41
C LEU A 92 19.69 -12.96 -8.86
N SER A 93 20.47 -11.94 -8.52
CA SER A 93 21.92 -12.03 -8.57
C SER A 93 22.43 -13.12 -7.62
N ARG A 94 23.68 -13.55 -7.82
CA ARG A 94 24.30 -14.59 -6.97
C ARG A 94 24.36 -14.18 -5.49
N GLU A 95 24.61 -12.90 -5.23
CA GLU A 95 24.67 -12.35 -3.86
C GLU A 95 23.28 -12.32 -3.19
N GLU A 96 22.26 -11.88 -3.92
CA GLU A 96 20.87 -11.91 -3.46
C GLU A 96 20.39 -13.34 -3.21
N ALA A 97 20.81 -14.29 -4.05
CA ALA A 97 20.40 -15.69 -3.92
C ALA A 97 20.89 -16.32 -2.61
N ASP A 98 22.11 -16.02 -2.17
CA ASP A 98 22.65 -16.53 -0.92
C ASP A 98 21.91 -15.94 0.30
N ARG A 99 21.62 -14.63 0.29
CA ARG A 99 20.77 -14.00 1.31
C ARG A 99 19.37 -14.60 1.33
N ALA A 100 18.75 -14.79 0.17
CA ALA A 100 17.42 -15.36 0.04
C ALA A 100 17.33 -16.78 0.60
N LYS A 101 18.33 -17.64 0.29
CA LYS A 101 18.40 -19.01 0.83
C LYS A 101 18.44 -19.05 2.35
N VAL A 102 19.27 -18.21 2.95
CA VAL A 102 19.39 -18.13 4.41
C VAL A 102 18.08 -17.62 5.00
N TRP A 103 17.56 -16.51 4.48
CA TRP A 103 16.36 -15.87 5.01
C TRP A 103 15.13 -16.79 4.93
N CYS A 104 14.90 -17.46 3.80
CA CYS A 104 13.76 -18.36 3.62
C CYS A 104 13.81 -19.53 4.62
N ARG A 105 14.99 -20.10 4.88
CA ARG A 105 15.15 -21.16 5.90
C ARG A 105 14.86 -20.67 7.31
N CYS A 106 15.34 -19.46 7.66
CA CYS A 106 15.12 -18.88 8.99
C CYS A 106 13.65 -18.55 9.27
N HIS A 107 12.85 -18.28 8.23
CA HIS A 107 11.45 -17.87 8.35
C HIS A 107 10.45 -18.93 7.89
N ASP A 108 10.92 -20.16 7.64
CA ASP A 108 10.12 -21.28 7.13
C ASP A 108 9.28 -20.92 5.89
N LEU A 109 9.87 -20.13 4.98
CA LEU A 109 9.23 -19.74 3.73
C LEU A 109 9.49 -20.79 2.65
N GLU A 110 8.42 -21.38 2.12
CA GLU A 110 8.50 -22.31 0.99
C GLU A 110 9.12 -21.62 -0.25
N ALA A 111 10.22 -22.19 -0.75
CA ALA A 111 11.05 -21.62 -1.79
C ALA A 111 11.70 -22.74 -2.63
N HIS A 112 11.52 -22.69 -3.96
CA HIS A 112 12.06 -23.67 -4.90
C HIS A 112 13.07 -23.03 -5.85
N TRP A 113 14.30 -23.53 -5.86
CA TRP A 113 15.36 -23.03 -6.74
C TRP A 113 15.36 -23.78 -8.06
N HIS A 114 15.49 -23.04 -9.16
CA HIS A 114 15.56 -23.58 -10.51
C HIS A 114 16.98 -23.43 -11.09
N THR A 115 17.25 -24.17 -12.17
CA THR A 115 18.56 -24.21 -12.84
C THR A 115 18.92 -22.94 -13.61
N ASP A 116 17.95 -22.04 -13.83
CA ASP A 116 18.15 -20.75 -14.50
C ASP A 116 18.33 -19.59 -13.51
N ASP A 117 18.84 -19.91 -12.31
CA ASP A 117 19.08 -18.99 -11.19
C ASP A 117 17.82 -18.25 -10.69
N SER A 118 16.63 -18.77 -11.00
CA SER A 118 15.38 -18.25 -10.46
C SER A 118 14.93 -18.96 -9.19
N LEU A 119 14.34 -18.18 -8.28
CA LEU A 119 13.66 -18.63 -7.09
C LEU A 119 12.15 -18.55 -7.32
N PHE A 120 11.45 -19.67 -7.12
CA PHE A 120 9.99 -19.71 -7.11
C PHE A 120 9.46 -19.74 -5.68
N LEU A 121 8.57 -18.79 -5.39
CA LEU A 121 7.88 -18.63 -4.12
C LEU A 121 6.39 -18.97 -4.33
N PRO A 122 5.96 -20.22 -4.09
CA PRO A 122 4.64 -20.72 -4.49
C PRO A 122 3.48 -20.09 -3.72
N LYS A 123 3.72 -19.59 -2.50
CA LYS A 123 2.66 -19.05 -1.63
C LYS A 123 2.37 -17.57 -1.83
N ILE A 124 3.07 -16.91 -2.76
CA ILE A 124 2.82 -15.50 -3.04
C ILE A 124 1.45 -15.33 -3.71
N ALA A 125 0.64 -14.47 -3.11
CA ALA A 125 -0.67 -14.13 -3.61
C ALA A 125 -0.70 -12.73 -4.23
N GLN A 126 -1.78 -12.46 -4.94
CA GLN A 126 -2.09 -11.15 -5.49
C GLN A 126 -3.56 -10.83 -5.35
N THR A 127 -3.86 -9.55 -5.45
CA THR A 127 -5.21 -8.99 -5.57
C THR A 127 -5.21 -7.93 -6.67
N ARG A 128 -6.39 -7.61 -7.22
CA ARG A 128 -6.51 -6.53 -8.21
C ARG A 128 -6.89 -5.24 -7.50
N ASN A 129 -5.91 -4.37 -7.28
CA ASN A 129 -6.04 -3.10 -6.56
C ASN A 129 -7.35 -2.31 -6.81
N PRO A 130 -7.74 -1.99 -8.06
CA PRO A 130 -9.01 -1.29 -8.31
C PRO A 130 -10.25 -2.05 -7.80
N ARG A 131 -10.26 -3.39 -7.91
CA ARG A 131 -11.36 -4.23 -7.42
C ARG A 131 -11.37 -4.30 -5.90
N LEU A 132 -10.19 -4.44 -5.28
CA LEU A 132 -10.06 -4.39 -3.82
C LEU A 132 -10.59 -3.07 -3.24
N VAL A 133 -10.21 -1.93 -3.81
CA VAL A 133 -10.71 -0.61 -3.37
C VAL A 133 -12.23 -0.53 -3.49
N ILE A 134 -12.80 -1.00 -4.61
CA ILE A 134 -14.25 -1.04 -4.83
C ILE A 134 -14.95 -1.93 -3.78
N ALA A 135 -14.39 -3.10 -3.49
CA ALA A 135 -14.93 -4.02 -2.49
C ALA A 135 -14.85 -3.43 -1.08
N LEU A 136 -13.70 -2.86 -0.70
CA LEU A 136 -13.50 -2.19 0.59
C LEU A 136 -14.46 -1.01 0.78
N ARG A 137 -14.61 -0.15 -0.23
CA ARG A 137 -15.57 0.95 -0.19
C ARG A 137 -16.97 0.43 0.13
N ALA A 138 -17.42 -0.60 -0.58
CA ALA A 138 -18.74 -1.18 -0.38
C ALA A 138 -18.88 -1.88 0.99
N ALA A 139 -17.83 -2.56 1.48
CA ALA A 139 -17.83 -3.16 2.81
C ALA A 139 -17.93 -2.09 3.91
N VAL A 140 -17.15 -1.01 3.82
CA VAL A 140 -17.21 0.13 4.74
C VAL A 140 -18.61 0.76 4.74
N THR A 141 -19.21 0.99 3.58
CA THR A 141 -20.60 1.50 3.50
C THR A 141 -21.61 0.53 4.09
N THR A 142 -21.45 -0.77 3.88
CA THR A 142 -22.35 -1.81 4.42
C THR A 142 -22.32 -1.84 5.95
N LEU A 143 -21.15 -1.58 6.55
CA LEU A 143 -21.01 -1.46 8.00
C LEU A 143 -21.46 -0.10 8.55
N GLY A 144 -22.02 0.79 7.73
CA GLY A 144 -22.53 2.11 8.16
C GLY A 144 -21.50 3.25 8.10
N GLY A 145 -20.30 3.00 7.56
CA GLY A 145 -19.30 4.03 7.35
C GLY A 145 -19.77 5.12 6.39
N LYS A 146 -19.57 6.38 6.76
CA LYS A 146 -19.94 7.56 5.96
C LYS A 146 -18.74 8.00 5.12
N LEU A 147 -18.89 8.09 3.80
CA LEU A 147 -17.82 8.56 2.91
C LEU A 147 -18.24 9.86 2.22
N HIS A 148 -17.40 10.89 2.36
CA HIS A 148 -17.54 12.15 1.63
C HIS A 148 -16.40 12.26 0.63
N THR A 149 -16.69 12.11 -0.66
CA THR A 149 -15.76 12.38 -1.77
C THR A 149 -15.80 13.86 -2.15
N GLN A 150 -14.81 14.31 -2.93
CA GLN A 150 -14.66 15.73 -3.30
C GLN A 150 -14.63 16.66 -2.05
N CYS A 151 -14.18 16.13 -0.93
CA CYS A 151 -14.25 16.71 0.41
C CYS A 151 -12.84 16.81 1.01
N GLY A 152 -12.03 17.67 0.41
CA GLY A 152 -10.66 17.91 0.87
C GLY A 152 -10.66 18.69 2.18
N ALA A 153 -9.86 18.23 3.14
CA ALA A 153 -9.57 19.00 4.35
C ALA A 153 -8.83 20.29 3.98
N VAL A 154 -9.35 21.42 4.48
CA VAL A 154 -8.79 22.75 4.28
C VAL A 154 -8.03 23.19 5.52
N LYS A 155 -8.64 22.99 6.70
CA LYS A 155 -8.07 23.43 7.97
C LYS A 155 -8.45 22.49 9.11
N ALA A 156 -7.51 22.32 10.04
CA ALA A 156 -7.72 21.63 11.31
C ALA A 156 -8.14 22.65 12.39
N ILE A 157 -9.24 22.39 13.10
CA ILE A 157 -9.77 23.28 14.16
C ILE A 157 -9.50 22.65 15.52
N ARG A 158 -8.68 23.32 16.34
CA ARG A 158 -8.29 22.87 17.68
C ARG A 158 -9.35 23.19 18.74
N ALA A 159 -9.42 22.35 19.76
CA ALA A 159 -10.04 22.67 21.05
C ALA A 159 -8.97 22.62 22.14
N GLY A 160 -8.49 23.79 22.58
CA GLY A 160 -7.38 23.88 23.52
C GLY A 160 -6.02 23.54 22.90
N SER A 161 -5.07 23.10 23.74
CA SER A 161 -3.66 22.98 23.36
C SER A 161 -3.26 21.62 22.77
N ARG A 162 -3.98 20.53 23.07
CA ARG A 162 -3.61 19.16 22.68
C ARG A 162 -4.73 18.35 22.03
N ARG A 163 -5.84 19.00 21.64
CA ARG A 163 -6.98 18.29 21.04
C ARG A 163 -7.44 18.96 19.77
N LEU A 164 -7.76 18.12 18.79
CA LEU A 164 -8.47 18.52 17.60
C LEU A 164 -9.98 18.36 17.81
N GLN A 165 -10.78 19.32 17.34
CA GLN A 165 -12.24 19.33 17.48
C GLN A 165 -12.94 19.01 16.16
N ALA A 166 -12.41 19.55 15.07
CA ALA A 166 -13.06 19.47 13.77
C ALA A 166 -12.08 19.62 12.61
N ILE A 167 -12.54 19.22 11.43
CA ILE A 167 -11.91 19.47 10.14
C ILE A 167 -12.83 20.34 9.31
N GLU A 168 -12.33 21.49 8.91
CA GLU A 168 -12.99 22.37 7.95
C GLU A 168 -12.68 21.88 6.53
N THR A 169 -13.72 21.83 5.71
CA THR A 169 -13.66 21.49 4.29
C THR A 169 -14.46 22.51 3.49
N ARG A 170 -14.36 22.46 2.16
CA ARG A 170 -15.23 23.27 1.28
C ARG A 170 -16.72 22.90 1.39
N LEU A 171 -17.05 21.73 1.93
CA LEU A 171 -18.42 21.24 2.11
C LEU A 171 -18.96 21.51 3.52
N GLY A 172 -18.19 22.21 4.37
CA GLY A 172 -18.55 22.52 5.74
C GLY A 172 -17.57 21.94 6.76
N VAL A 173 -17.94 22.09 8.03
CA VAL A 173 -17.14 21.68 9.18
C VAL A 173 -17.61 20.33 9.70
N PHE A 174 -16.68 19.40 9.83
CA PHE A 174 -16.95 18.06 10.33
C PHE A 174 -16.34 17.89 11.72
N HIS A 175 -17.14 17.47 12.69
CA HIS A 175 -16.71 17.22 14.07
C HIS A 175 -16.43 15.73 14.32
N ALA A 176 -15.44 15.42 15.16
CA ALA A 176 -15.22 14.07 15.66
C ALA A 176 -14.43 14.06 16.97
N ALA A 177 -14.56 12.97 17.72
CA ALA A 177 -13.79 12.76 18.95
C ALA A 177 -12.32 12.37 18.67
N ARG A 178 -12.06 11.66 17.56
CA ARG A 178 -10.74 11.16 17.15
C ARG A 178 -10.54 11.30 15.64
N PHE A 179 -9.29 11.51 15.23
CA PHE A 179 -8.90 11.77 13.85
C PHE A 179 -7.76 10.84 13.43
N VAL A 180 -7.85 10.31 12.21
CA VAL A 180 -6.78 9.52 11.59
C VAL A 180 -6.33 10.24 10.32
N ILE A 181 -5.04 10.51 10.20
CA ILE A 181 -4.39 10.99 8.99
C ILE A 181 -3.98 9.76 8.17
N ALA A 182 -4.67 9.52 7.05
CA ALA A 182 -4.42 8.45 6.09
C ALA A 182 -4.27 9.01 4.66
N THR A 183 -3.72 10.23 4.55
CA THR A 183 -3.64 11.04 3.31
C THR A 183 -2.51 10.62 2.37
N GLY A 184 -1.91 9.44 2.58
CA GLY A 184 -0.90 8.88 1.69
C GLY A 184 0.29 9.82 1.48
N ALA A 185 0.63 10.09 0.22
CA ALA A 185 1.80 10.90 -0.13
C ALA A 185 1.67 12.37 0.29
N TRP A 186 0.45 12.84 0.58
CA TRP A 186 0.17 14.18 1.08
C TRP A 186 0.34 14.31 2.59
N ALA A 187 0.62 13.22 3.30
CA ALA A 187 0.88 13.28 4.75
C ALA A 187 2.18 14.03 5.10
N GLY A 188 3.11 14.17 4.14
CA GLY A 188 4.28 15.01 4.28
C GLY A 188 4.02 16.51 4.11
N GLN A 189 2.77 16.92 3.86
CA GLN A 189 2.36 18.31 3.80
C GLN A 189 1.58 18.69 5.07
N PRO A 190 1.75 19.91 5.60
CA PRO A 190 0.98 20.36 6.75
C PRO A 190 -0.50 20.49 6.41
N LEU A 191 -1.38 20.21 7.40
CA LEU A 191 -2.81 20.49 7.32
C LEU A 191 -3.17 21.57 8.34
N GLY A 192 -3.04 22.83 7.93
CA GLY A 192 -3.11 23.97 8.84
C GLY A 192 -1.98 23.90 9.87
N GLU A 193 -2.34 23.82 11.15
CA GLU A 193 -1.39 23.71 12.28
C GLU A 193 -0.98 22.27 12.60
N LEU A 194 -1.53 21.26 11.90
CA LEU A 194 -1.06 19.89 12.02
C LEU A 194 0.28 19.75 11.31
N ALA A 195 1.32 19.42 12.07
CA ALA A 195 2.64 19.15 11.54
C ALA A 195 2.60 17.97 10.54
N PRO A 196 3.40 18.00 9.46
CA PRO A 196 3.47 16.90 8.51
C PRO A 196 4.05 15.65 9.17
N ALA A 197 3.65 14.48 8.67
CA ALA A 197 4.27 13.21 9.03
C ALA A 197 5.76 13.23 8.66
N PRO A 198 6.67 12.76 9.55
CA PRO A 198 8.11 12.85 9.31
C PRO A 198 8.54 12.16 8.02
N HIS A 199 9.29 12.90 7.19
CA HIS A 199 9.99 12.40 6.00
C HIS A 199 9.13 11.69 4.94
N ILE A 200 7.80 11.84 4.98
CA ILE A 200 6.92 11.27 3.97
C ILE A 200 6.95 12.12 2.70
N ARG A 201 7.19 11.48 1.54
CA ARG A 201 7.19 12.19 0.24
C ARG A 201 6.63 11.33 -0.90
N PRO A 202 6.07 11.95 -1.95
CA PRO A 202 5.60 11.22 -3.12
C PRO A 202 6.79 10.63 -3.89
N ILE A 203 6.70 9.34 -4.20
CA ILE A 203 7.62 8.66 -5.12
C ILE A 203 6.80 8.13 -6.28
N ARG A 204 7.02 8.67 -7.48
CA ARG A 204 6.27 8.28 -8.68
C ARG A 204 6.69 6.89 -9.11
N GLY A 205 5.71 6.10 -9.54
CA GLY A 205 5.91 4.86 -10.26
C GLY A 205 5.02 4.78 -11.48
N GLN A 206 5.64 4.60 -12.63
CA GLN A 206 4.98 4.40 -13.90
C GLN A 206 4.71 2.91 -14.13
N MET A 207 3.57 2.61 -14.73
CA MET A 207 3.04 1.27 -14.96
C MET A 207 2.47 1.15 -16.37
N LEU A 208 2.66 -0.01 -17.00
CA LEU A 208 2.02 -0.39 -18.26
C LEU A 208 1.01 -1.51 -18.02
N LEU A 209 -0.07 -1.51 -18.79
CA LEU A 209 -1.04 -2.60 -18.86
C LEU A 209 -1.06 -3.13 -20.28
N PHE A 210 -0.87 -4.42 -20.44
CA PHE A 210 -1.01 -5.14 -21.70
C PHE A 210 -2.23 -6.05 -21.64
N LYS A 211 -2.62 -6.56 -22.81
CA LYS A 211 -3.69 -7.54 -22.95
C LYS A 211 -3.22 -8.69 -23.84
N LEU A 212 -3.14 -9.88 -23.26
CA LEU A 212 -2.90 -11.14 -23.96
C LEU A 212 -4.13 -12.05 -23.79
N ALA A 213 -4.06 -13.25 -24.38
CA ALA A 213 -5.02 -14.30 -24.07
C ALA A 213 -4.92 -14.71 -22.58
N PRO A 214 -6.04 -15.01 -21.90
CA PRO A 214 -6.00 -15.57 -20.55
C PRO A 214 -5.12 -16.82 -20.48
N GLY A 215 -4.33 -16.95 -19.40
CA GLY A 215 -3.46 -18.11 -19.17
C GLY A 215 -2.08 -18.08 -19.82
N VAL A 216 -1.74 -17.04 -20.61
CA VAL A 216 -0.37 -16.88 -21.15
C VAL A 216 0.68 -16.73 -20.04
N LEU A 217 0.30 -16.08 -18.94
CA LEU A 217 1.08 -15.99 -17.72
C LEU A 217 0.10 -16.21 -16.56
N ASP A 218 0.47 -17.06 -15.60
CA ASP A 218 -0.32 -17.38 -14.41
C ASP A 218 0.41 -17.05 -13.10
N THR A 219 1.72 -16.80 -13.17
CA THR A 219 2.65 -16.56 -12.08
C THR A 219 3.24 -15.15 -12.18
N ILE A 220 3.49 -14.48 -11.06
CA ILE A 220 4.19 -13.18 -11.08
C ILE A 220 5.66 -13.41 -11.47
N LEU A 221 6.19 -12.60 -12.38
CA LEU A 221 7.62 -12.58 -12.68
C LEU A 221 8.26 -11.35 -12.04
N TYR A 222 9.44 -11.51 -11.45
CA TYR A 222 10.23 -10.42 -10.88
C TYR A 222 11.69 -10.51 -11.32
N ALA A 223 12.26 -9.42 -11.84
CA ALA A 223 13.68 -9.34 -12.18
C ALA A 223 14.16 -7.88 -12.14
N ASP A 224 15.25 -7.61 -11.43
CA ASP A 224 15.96 -6.32 -11.43
C ASP A 224 15.03 -5.12 -11.12
N GLY A 225 14.09 -5.28 -10.17
CA GLY A 225 13.11 -4.26 -9.81
C GLY A 225 11.89 -4.15 -10.74
N LEU A 226 11.82 -4.94 -11.81
CA LEU A 226 10.65 -5.07 -12.68
C LEU A 226 9.79 -6.25 -12.24
N TYR A 227 8.48 -6.03 -12.11
CA TYR A 227 7.46 -7.05 -11.96
C TYR A 227 6.53 -7.12 -13.18
N ILE A 228 6.17 -8.35 -13.56
CA ILE A 228 5.17 -8.67 -14.58
C ILE A 228 4.08 -9.48 -13.89
N ILE A 229 2.88 -8.92 -13.79
CA ILE A 229 1.80 -9.43 -12.95
C ILE A 229 0.63 -9.85 -13.83
N PRO A 230 0.29 -11.15 -13.88
CA PRO A 230 -0.84 -11.62 -14.66
C PRO A 230 -2.18 -11.34 -13.98
N ARG A 231 -3.22 -11.12 -14.77
CA ARG A 231 -4.63 -11.12 -14.34
C ARG A 231 -5.38 -12.28 -14.97
N ARG A 232 -6.43 -12.76 -14.27
CA ARG A 232 -7.24 -13.89 -14.75
C ARG A 232 -7.92 -13.63 -16.08
N ASP A 233 -8.19 -12.37 -16.38
CA ASP A 233 -8.80 -11.95 -17.64
C ASP A 233 -7.79 -11.77 -18.79
N GLY A 234 -6.51 -12.11 -18.60
CA GLY A 234 -5.46 -11.96 -19.62
C GLY A 234 -4.81 -10.57 -19.67
N HIS A 235 -5.20 -9.64 -18.80
CA HIS A 235 -4.40 -8.43 -18.62
C HIS A 235 -3.07 -8.75 -17.94
N ILE A 236 -2.02 -8.02 -18.30
CA ILE A 236 -0.69 -8.15 -17.69
C ILE A 236 -0.20 -6.76 -17.30
N LEU A 237 0.06 -6.56 -16.01
CA LEU A 237 0.67 -5.31 -15.53
C LEU A 237 2.19 -5.46 -15.58
N VAL A 238 2.86 -4.44 -16.08
CA VAL A 238 4.31 -4.33 -16.08
C VAL A 238 4.68 -3.06 -15.33
N GLY A 239 5.57 -3.18 -14.37
CA GLY A 239 6.13 -2.01 -13.72
C GLY A 239 7.18 -2.36 -12.69
N SER A 240 7.67 -1.40 -11.94
CA SER A 240 7.43 0.02 -12.12
C SER A 240 8.71 0.80 -11.96
N THR A 241 8.73 2.03 -12.43
CA THR A 241 9.75 2.98 -12.04
C THR A 241 9.64 3.42 -10.56
N VAL A 242 10.70 4.07 -10.09
CA VAL A 242 10.84 4.69 -8.77
C VAL A 242 11.49 6.05 -8.98
N GLU A 243 10.68 7.10 -8.94
CA GLU A 243 11.10 8.43 -9.40
C GLU A 243 10.78 9.49 -8.33
N ASP A 244 11.81 10.23 -7.94
CA ASP A 244 11.71 11.35 -7.01
C ASP A 244 11.47 12.65 -7.79
N VAL A 245 10.22 12.87 -8.18
CA VAL A 245 9.79 14.00 -9.02
C VAL A 245 8.67 14.80 -8.36
N GLY A 246 8.54 14.69 -7.04
CA GLY A 246 7.46 15.32 -6.30
C GLY A 246 6.09 14.77 -6.69
N PHE A 247 5.10 15.65 -6.80
CA PHE A 247 3.71 15.29 -7.09
C PHE A 247 3.36 15.19 -8.58
N ASP A 248 4.37 15.19 -9.46
CA ASP A 248 4.14 14.98 -10.89
C ASP A 248 3.56 13.58 -11.13
N LYS A 249 2.44 13.50 -11.86
CA LYS A 249 1.80 12.23 -12.26
C LYS A 249 1.82 12.02 -13.78
N SER A 250 2.58 12.84 -14.51
CA SER A 250 2.79 12.67 -15.93
C SER A 250 3.51 11.34 -16.23
N THR A 251 3.33 10.88 -17.45
CA THR A 251 3.97 9.69 -18.01
C THR A 251 4.74 10.09 -19.25
N ASP A 252 5.79 9.35 -19.60
CA ASP A 252 6.61 9.65 -20.77
C ASP A 252 6.87 8.42 -21.66
N ALA A 253 6.99 8.66 -22.97
CA ALA A 253 7.11 7.59 -23.96
C ALA A 253 8.43 6.80 -23.84
N GLY A 254 9.52 7.43 -23.39
CA GLY A 254 10.81 6.77 -23.20
C GLY A 254 10.76 5.73 -22.09
N THR A 255 10.14 6.07 -20.96
CA THR A 255 9.90 5.16 -19.85
C THR A 255 8.99 4.00 -20.28
N ALA A 256 7.94 4.27 -21.06
CA ALA A 256 7.08 3.21 -21.59
C ALA A 256 7.88 2.22 -22.45
N GLN A 257 8.69 2.72 -23.39
CA GLN A 257 9.54 1.88 -24.24
C GLN A 257 10.54 1.07 -23.42
N HIS A 258 11.17 1.67 -22.41
CA HIS A 258 12.12 1.00 -21.53
C HIS A 258 11.45 -0.13 -20.71
N LEU A 259 10.31 0.14 -20.07
CA LEU A 259 9.56 -0.86 -19.32
C LEU A 259 9.09 -2.01 -20.22
N HIS A 260 8.60 -1.70 -21.42
CA HIS A 260 8.17 -2.72 -22.39
C HIS A 260 9.34 -3.58 -22.87
N ALA A 261 10.46 -2.96 -23.25
CA ALA A 261 11.65 -3.69 -23.67
C ALA A 261 12.17 -4.64 -22.58
N ARG A 262 12.23 -4.17 -21.32
CA ARG A 262 12.59 -5.02 -20.19
C ARG A 262 11.58 -6.14 -19.93
N ALA A 263 10.29 -5.88 -20.10
CA ALA A 263 9.28 -6.93 -19.94
C ALA A 263 9.41 -8.03 -21.01
N CYS A 264 9.74 -7.68 -22.25
CA CYS A 264 9.95 -8.64 -23.33
C CYS A 264 11.11 -9.60 -23.08
N THR A 265 12.11 -9.23 -22.28
CA THR A 265 13.22 -10.15 -21.92
C THR A 265 12.78 -11.28 -21.00
N ARG A 266 11.73 -11.06 -20.19
CA ARG A 266 11.19 -12.06 -19.25
C ARG A 266 9.89 -12.70 -19.73
N LEU A 267 9.12 -12.00 -20.56
CA LEU A 267 7.91 -12.49 -21.20
C LEU A 267 7.92 -12.13 -22.69
N PRO A 268 8.57 -12.94 -23.55
CA PRO A 268 8.67 -12.67 -24.99
C PRO A 268 7.33 -12.52 -25.71
N ALA A 269 6.24 -13.06 -25.14
CA ALA A 269 4.88 -12.91 -25.65
C ALA A 269 4.38 -11.45 -25.69
N LEU A 270 5.07 -10.51 -25.04
CA LEU A 270 4.79 -9.07 -25.13
C LEU A 270 5.45 -8.39 -26.35
N THR A 271 6.29 -9.11 -27.10
CA THR A 271 6.98 -8.54 -28.28
C THR A 271 5.96 -8.13 -29.35
N GLY A 272 6.03 -6.87 -29.80
CA GLY A 272 5.08 -6.32 -30.77
C GLY A 272 3.68 -6.01 -30.22
N VAL A 273 3.42 -6.23 -28.93
CA VAL A 273 2.13 -5.94 -28.29
C VAL A 273 2.16 -4.52 -27.72
N ALA A 274 1.25 -3.65 -28.14
CA ALA A 274 1.14 -2.31 -27.58
C ALA A 274 0.46 -2.34 -26.19
N PRO A 275 0.90 -1.51 -25.23
CA PRO A 275 0.18 -1.37 -23.96
C PRO A 275 -1.20 -0.74 -24.20
N VAL A 276 -2.22 -1.29 -23.54
CA VAL A 276 -3.59 -0.74 -23.57
C VAL A 276 -3.75 0.46 -22.63
N ARG A 277 -2.88 0.59 -21.61
CA ARG A 277 -2.81 1.75 -20.72
C ARG A 277 -1.39 1.99 -20.21
N HIS A 278 -1.10 3.26 -19.92
CA HIS A 278 0.09 3.74 -19.21
C HIS A 278 -0.38 4.75 -18.17
N TRP A 279 0.05 4.61 -16.92
CA TRP A 279 -0.28 5.55 -15.85
C TRP A 279 0.89 5.68 -14.86
N ALA A 280 0.81 6.71 -14.02
CA ALA A 280 1.69 6.89 -12.88
C ALA A 280 0.89 6.98 -11.57
N GLY A 281 1.45 6.43 -10.49
CA GLY A 281 0.95 6.56 -9.13
C GLY A 281 2.01 7.12 -8.18
N LEU A 282 1.58 7.86 -7.15
CA LEU A 282 2.49 8.46 -6.16
C LEU A 282 2.50 7.63 -4.88
N ARG A 283 3.54 6.82 -4.70
CA ARG A 283 3.71 6.04 -3.48
C ARG A 283 3.99 6.98 -2.31
N PRO A 284 3.39 6.74 -1.13
CA PRO A 284 3.73 7.48 0.08
C PRO A 284 5.07 6.97 0.62
N GLY A 285 6.17 7.44 0.03
CA GLY A 285 7.52 7.01 0.40
C GLY A 285 7.84 7.40 1.84
N SER A 286 8.43 6.48 2.59
CA SER A 286 9.08 6.73 3.87
C SER A 286 10.52 6.17 3.81
N PRO A 287 11.44 6.74 4.61
CA PRO A 287 12.74 6.11 4.86
C PRO A 287 12.60 4.63 5.23
N ASP A 288 13.47 3.80 4.67
CA ASP A 288 13.57 2.36 4.94
C ASP A 288 12.30 1.54 4.66
N ASN A 289 11.31 2.09 3.94
CA ASN A 289 9.98 1.50 3.73
C ASN A 289 9.17 1.28 5.03
N ILE A 290 9.57 1.89 6.16
CA ILE A 290 8.87 1.71 7.44
C ILE A 290 7.78 2.77 7.57
N PRO A 291 6.49 2.40 7.71
CA PRO A 291 5.39 3.36 7.82
C PRO A 291 5.41 4.10 9.17
N VAL A 292 4.60 5.15 9.26
CA VAL A 292 4.28 5.84 10.51
C VAL A 292 2.87 5.43 10.93
N ILE A 293 2.79 4.70 12.04
CA ILE A 293 1.55 4.18 12.64
C ILE A 293 1.59 4.53 14.12
N ASP A 294 1.07 5.72 14.46
CA ASP A 294 1.21 6.25 15.82
C ASP A 294 0.21 7.38 16.10
N ARG A 295 0.11 7.78 17.37
CA ARG A 295 -0.49 9.03 17.80
C ARG A 295 0.44 10.21 17.48
N HIS A 296 -0.13 11.33 17.02
CA HIS A 296 0.60 12.57 16.80
C HIS A 296 1.14 13.12 18.14
N PRO A 297 2.40 13.57 18.25
CA PRO A 297 2.99 13.99 19.53
C PRO A 297 2.27 15.18 20.19
N ASP A 298 1.81 16.12 19.37
CA ASP A 298 1.15 17.34 19.83
C ASP A 298 -0.35 17.17 20.15
N PHE A 299 -0.95 16.00 19.84
CA PHE A 299 -2.39 15.81 19.98
C PHE A 299 -2.77 14.47 20.59
N ASP A 300 -3.67 14.49 21.56
CA ASP A 300 -4.10 13.29 22.28
C ASP A 300 -5.11 12.46 21.47
N ASN A 301 -5.69 13.02 20.41
CA ASN A 301 -6.76 12.42 19.62
C ASN A 301 -6.54 12.40 18.10
N VAL A 302 -5.30 12.64 17.66
CA VAL A 302 -4.91 12.57 16.24
C VAL A 302 -3.91 11.43 16.06
N PHE A 303 -4.16 10.56 15.10
CA PHE A 303 -3.35 9.39 14.80
C PHE A 303 -2.95 9.38 13.33
N LEU A 304 -1.91 8.63 12.98
CA LEU A 304 -1.36 8.53 11.63
C LEU A 304 -1.32 7.07 11.20
N ASN A 305 -1.60 6.82 9.92
CA ASN A 305 -1.38 5.53 9.28
C ASN A 305 -0.94 5.76 7.82
N VAL A 306 0.34 6.12 7.65
CA VAL A 306 0.89 6.67 6.39
C VAL A 306 2.29 6.13 6.12
N GLY A 307 2.83 6.39 4.92
CA GLY A 307 4.23 6.06 4.63
C GLY A 307 4.52 4.61 4.27
N HIS A 308 3.53 3.81 3.88
CA HIS A 308 3.75 2.39 3.55
C HIS A 308 4.54 2.13 2.24
N PHE A 309 4.98 3.19 1.57
CA PHE A 309 5.74 3.18 0.31
C PHE A 309 5.29 2.10 -0.69
N ARG A 310 6.07 1.03 -0.86
CA ARG A 310 5.83 -0.06 -1.83
C ARG A 310 4.75 -1.05 -1.39
N TYR A 311 4.47 -1.14 -0.09
CA TYR A 311 3.76 -2.27 0.53
C TYR A 311 2.43 -1.92 1.17
N GLY A 312 1.87 -0.74 0.88
CA GLY A 312 0.61 -0.28 1.47
C GLY A 312 -0.59 -1.22 1.29
N VAL A 313 -0.67 -1.95 0.17
CA VAL A 313 -1.71 -2.99 -0.01
C VAL A 313 -1.38 -4.23 0.83
N THR A 314 -0.14 -4.72 0.75
CA THR A 314 0.32 -5.88 1.53
C THR A 314 0.15 -5.69 3.03
N MET A 315 0.50 -4.52 3.56
CA MET A 315 0.49 -4.24 5.00
C MET A 315 -0.88 -3.78 5.53
N ALA A 316 -1.83 -3.46 4.64
CA ALA A 316 -3.10 -2.83 5.00
C ALA A 316 -3.86 -3.44 6.20
N PRO A 317 -4.04 -4.77 6.31
CA PRO A 317 -4.80 -5.34 7.42
C PRO A 317 -4.04 -5.25 8.75
N ALA A 318 -2.73 -5.55 8.77
CA ALA A 318 -1.94 -5.48 9.99
C ALA A 318 -1.70 -4.04 10.45
N ALA A 319 -1.52 -3.10 9.52
CA ALA A 319 -1.37 -1.68 9.85
C ALA A 319 -2.65 -1.08 10.43
N ALA A 320 -3.81 -1.46 9.89
CA ALA A 320 -5.11 -1.03 10.41
C ALA A 320 -5.40 -1.61 11.80
N GLU A 321 -5.06 -2.88 12.02
CA GLU A 321 -5.17 -3.52 13.34
C GLU A 321 -4.28 -2.83 14.37
N LEU A 322 -2.99 -2.64 14.06
CA LEU A 322 -2.05 -1.93 14.94
C LEU A 322 -2.54 -0.52 15.29
N LEU A 323 -3.02 0.23 14.30
CA LEU A 323 -3.58 1.56 14.56
C LEU A 323 -4.82 1.48 15.47
N ALA A 324 -5.73 0.54 15.22
CA ALA A 324 -6.93 0.40 16.03
C ALA A 324 -6.58 0.08 17.49
N ASP A 325 -5.63 -0.83 17.72
CA ASP A 325 -5.13 -1.18 19.05
C ASP A 325 -4.57 0.05 19.78
N LEU A 326 -3.74 0.86 19.10
CA LEU A 326 -3.22 2.11 19.63
C LEU A 326 -4.32 3.14 19.93
N MET A 327 -5.38 3.16 19.12
CA MET A 327 -6.52 4.05 19.36
C MET A 327 -7.37 3.59 20.55
N THR A 328 -7.53 2.29 20.77
CA THR A 328 -8.36 1.72 21.86
C THR A 328 -7.59 1.40 23.12
N ASP A 329 -6.31 1.80 23.21
CA ASP A 329 -5.40 1.45 24.31
C ASP A 329 -5.35 -0.07 24.57
N THR A 330 -5.58 -0.86 23.51
CA THR A 330 -5.47 -2.32 23.53
C THR A 330 -4.00 -2.70 23.30
N PRO A 331 -3.42 -3.63 24.08
CA PRO A 331 -2.04 -4.04 23.87
C PRO A 331 -1.84 -4.61 22.45
N PRO A 332 -1.00 -3.97 21.60
CA PRO A 332 -0.85 -4.41 20.23
C PRO A 332 -0.12 -5.75 20.13
N SER A 333 -0.51 -6.53 19.11
CA SER A 333 0.14 -7.83 18.82
C SER A 333 1.49 -7.72 18.10
N LEU A 334 1.85 -6.53 17.61
CA LEU A 334 3.16 -6.18 17.07
C LEU A 334 3.75 -5.06 17.92
N ASP A 335 5.07 -5.03 18.10
CA ASP A 335 5.74 -3.91 18.74
C ASP A 335 5.48 -2.61 17.97
N PRO A 336 4.81 -1.59 18.57
CA PRO A 336 4.55 -0.32 17.90
C PRO A 336 5.80 0.56 17.76
N GLY A 337 6.85 0.32 18.56
CA GLY A 337 8.03 1.18 18.68
C GLY A 337 8.67 1.58 17.33
N PRO A 338 8.95 0.63 16.43
CA PRO A 338 9.54 0.91 15.11
C PRO A 338 8.69 1.80 14.20
N TYR A 339 7.36 1.83 14.40
CA TYR A 339 6.41 2.59 13.58
C TYR A 339 6.02 3.93 14.21
N SER A 340 6.58 4.25 15.38
CA SER A 340 6.30 5.47 16.12
C SER A 340 6.72 6.74 15.38
N TRP A 341 6.11 7.87 15.73
CA TRP A 341 6.49 9.19 15.23
C TRP A 341 7.97 9.48 15.53
N THR A 342 8.43 9.19 16.75
CA THR A 342 9.80 9.44 17.18
C THR A 342 10.81 8.62 16.37
N ALA A 343 10.52 7.33 16.16
CA ALA A 343 11.36 6.48 15.31
C ALA A 343 11.40 7.02 13.87
N ALA A 344 10.23 7.41 13.33
CA ALA A 344 10.14 7.97 11.99
C ALA A 344 10.93 9.27 11.83
N ALA A 345 10.87 10.19 12.81
CA ALA A 345 11.59 11.45 12.80
C ALA A 345 13.12 11.26 12.80
N GLY A 346 13.61 10.20 13.43
CA GLY A 346 15.03 9.85 13.48
C GLY A 346 15.58 9.16 12.22
N ARG A 347 14.72 8.65 11.33
CA ARG A 347 15.16 8.03 10.07
C ARG A 347 15.54 9.07 9.02
N GLN A 348 16.39 8.69 8.06
CA GLN A 348 16.83 9.55 6.98
C GLN A 348 16.65 8.88 5.62
N TRP A 349 16.43 9.68 4.58
CA TRP A 349 16.48 9.17 3.22
C TRP A 349 17.92 8.85 2.85
N HIS A 350 18.24 7.57 2.77
CA HIS A 350 19.49 7.13 2.17
C HIS A 350 19.37 7.19 0.65
N THR A 351 20.37 7.76 -0.01
CA THR A 351 20.62 7.52 -1.42
C THR A 351 21.18 6.10 -1.56
N SER A 352 20.32 5.09 -1.52
CA SER A 352 20.75 3.72 -1.81
C SER A 352 19.86 3.08 -2.88
N PRO A 353 20.49 2.24 -3.73
CA PRO A 353 19.92 1.79 -4.98
C PRO A 353 18.79 0.79 -4.72
N HIS A 354 17.91 0.62 -5.72
CA HIS A 354 16.83 -0.38 -5.85
C HIS A 354 15.40 0.10 -5.57
#